data_AF-A0A0F9JSA8-F1
#
_entry.id   AF-A0A0F9JSA8-F1
#
_cell.length_a   1.000
_cell.length_b   1.000
_cell.length_c   1.000
_cell.angle_alpha   90.00
_cell.angle_beta   90.00
_cell.angle_gamma   90.00
#
_symmetry.space_group_name_H-M   'P 1'
#
loop_
_entity.id
_entity.type
_entity.pdbx_description
1 polymer ?
#
loop_
_entity_poly.entity_id
_entity_poly.type
_entity_poly.pdbx_seq_one_letter_code
_entity_poly.pdbx_strand_id
1 'polypeptide(L)'
;MRKTIIVLIVMTTFVLMFSGIAIANNGPHLGGAASGAVSGGFNQDTDACAGCHRAHTGIQAKLLIDGSDIFSFCTACHNGTGANANVMSGLFSGVDGATYDGHNSNPDGAIGMGLNAGGFSNSVGYTGRTNRDPDDDLDGAAVADENYGATTSGHNILGSDSGAPWVAWGGGSTGRGATGSAASGTITGGGSLSLTCTNCHDPHGSKNADNTERYRILKNKVNQEDDTDPPTVVDISGTAIKGWDNAWPGTKDYTRSGYKEGISTFCAACHTQYTSTSSVYAAGDGKGEVMRYRHVVDNVLEDGIAPLTTGNGKTITENLNEATHIQLPVEQSAAYAAALADGDEVVCVSCHQAHGTSASVNNPVDPAASTTLLRLDNRGVCQDCHQR
;
A
#
# COMPACT_ATOMS: atom_id res chain seq x y z
N MET A 1 -9.19 -38.77 44.96
CA MET A 1 -7.82 -38.51 44.49
C MET A 1 -7.60 -38.87 43.02
N ARG A 2 -7.67 -40.14 42.58
CA ARG A 2 -7.43 -40.52 41.16
C ARG A 2 -8.28 -39.77 40.13
N LYS A 3 -9.59 -39.60 40.36
CA LYS A 3 -10.50 -38.87 39.45
C LYS A 3 -10.18 -37.38 39.38
N THR A 4 -9.79 -36.78 40.51
CA THR A 4 -9.45 -35.35 40.62
C THR A 4 -8.15 -35.04 39.86
N ILE A 5 -7.17 -35.94 39.91
CA ILE A 5 -5.91 -35.81 39.18
C ILE A 5 -6.15 -35.89 37.66
N ILE A 6 -7.02 -36.80 37.21
CA ILE A 6 -7.34 -36.94 35.78
C ILE A 6 -8.04 -35.68 35.25
N VAL A 7 -8.98 -35.09 36.00
CA VAL A 7 -9.66 -33.85 35.61
C VAL A 7 -8.68 -32.68 35.53
N LEU A 8 -7.75 -32.56 36.49
CA LEU A 8 -6.71 -31.53 36.46
C LEU A 8 -5.79 -31.70 35.25
N ILE A 9 -5.32 -32.92 34.96
CA ILE A 9 -4.47 -33.20 33.80
C ILE A 9 -5.22 -32.86 32.50
N VAL A 10 -6.48 -33.24 32.36
CA VAL A 10 -7.27 -32.94 31.15
C VAL A 10 -7.48 -31.43 31.01
N MET A 11 -7.82 -30.71 32.08
CA MET A 11 -7.97 -29.25 32.08
C MET A 11 -6.66 -28.55 31.71
N THR A 12 -5.53 -28.94 32.32
CA THR A 12 -4.23 -28.35 32.00
C THR A 12 -3.80 -28.67 30.58
N THR A 13 -4.04 -29.89 30.10
CA THR A 13 -3.75 -30.28 28.70
C THR A 13 -4.64 -29.52 27.72
N PHE A 14 -5.91 -29.30 28.05
CA PHE A 14 -6.83 -28.50 27.24
C PHE A 14 -6.36 -27.04 27.18
N VAL A 15 -6.01 -26.43 28.32
CA VAL A 15 -5.47 -25.05 28.35
C VAL A 15 -4.19 -24.92 27.53
N LEU A 16 -3.28 -25.90 27.62
CA LEU A 16 -2.04 -25.93 26.83
C LEU A 16 -2.27 -26.21 25.33
N MET A 17 -3.35 -26.90 24.96
CA MET A 17 -3.75 -27.15 23.57
C MET A 17 -4.43 -25.95 22.91
N PHE A 18 -5.01 -25.02 23.70
CA PHE A 18 -5.64 -23.80 23.20
C PHE A 18 -4.79 -22.54 23.34
N SER A 19 -3.62 -22.62 23.98
CA SER A 19 -2.61 -21.55 23.92
C SER A 19 -1.89 -21.57 22.58
N GLY A 20 -2.58 -21.12 21.53
CA GLY A 20 -1.92 -20.80 20.25
C GLY A 20 -0.93 -19.66 20.48
N ILE A 21 0.33 -19.87 20.07
CA ILE A 21 1.33 -18.80 20.06
C ILE A 21 0.89 -17.84 18.94
N ALA A 22 0.48 -16.63 19.32
CA ALA A 22 0.30 -15.55 18.36
C ALA A 22 1.70 -15.07 17.95
N ILE A 23 2.16 -15.52 16.78
CA ILE A 23 3.41 -15.04 16.19
C ILE A 23 3.06 -13.91 15.24
N ALA A 24 3.61 -12.73 15.51
CA ALA A 24 3.56 -11.59 14.63
C ALA A 24 4.98 -11.33 14.15
N ASN A 25 5.17 -11.21 12.85
CA ASN A 25 6.46 -10.91 12.25
C ASN A 25 6.35 -9.55 11.56
N ASN A 26 7.22 -8.60 11.89
CA ASN A 26 7.38 -7.35 11.15
C ASN A 26 6.24 -6.32 11.37
N GLY A 27 5.32 -6.62 12.30
CA GLY A 27 4.41 -5.66 12.90
C GLY A 27 5.03 -5.00 14.14
N PRO A 28 4.27 -4.17 14.89
CA PRO A 28 4.75 -3.55 16.12
C PRO A 28 5.06 -4.59 17.21
N HIS A 29 4.77 -5.88 16.97
CA HIS A 29 5.08 -7.00 17.86
C HIS A 29 6.53 -7.52 17.79
N LEU A 30 7.41 -6.90 17.00
CA LEU A 30 8.85 -7.20 17.03
C LEU A 30 9.63 -6.11 17.77
N GLY A 31 9.17 -5.73 18.98
CA GLY A 31 9.91 -4.81 19.86
C GLY A 31 11.40 -5.13 19.87
N GLY A 32 12.25 -4.09 19.91
CA GLY A 32 13.66 -4.15 19.56
C GLY A 32 14.43 -5.29 20.23
N ALA A 33 14.51 -6.44 19.55
CA ALA A 33 15.05 -7.66 20.13
C ALA A 33 16.55 -7.51 20.41
N ALA A 34 16.89 -7.10 21.63
CA ALA A 34 18.21 -7.32 22.18
C ALA A 34 18.48 -8.84 22.24
N SER A 35 19.76 -9.22 22.10
CA SER A 35 20.19 -10.60 22.25
C SER A 35 19.73 -11.18 23.60
N GLY A 36 18.77 -12.11 23.58
CA GLY A 36 18.18 -12.74 24.77
C GLY A 36 16.65 -12.63 24.88
N ALA A 37 15.99 -11.88 24.00
CA ALA A 37 14.53 -11.79 23.96
C ALA A 37 13.87 -13.13 23.56
N VAL A 38 12.71 -13.42 24.17
CA VAL A 38 11.86 -14.55 23.79
C VAL A 38 11.35 -14.32 22.37
N SER A 39 11.19 -15.37 21.56
CA SER A 39 10.65 -15.30 20.19
C SER A 39 9.42 -14.37 20.12
N GLY A 40 9.59 -13.17 19.55
CA GLY A 40 8.55 -12.12 19.56
C GLY A 40 8.98 -10.76 20.11
N GLY A 41 10.28 -10.52 20.34
CA GLY A 41 10.88 -9.17 20.42
C GLY A 41 10.64 -8.38 21.71
N PHE A 42 9.52 -8.56 22.38
CA PHE A 42 9.25 -7.85 23.63
C PHE A 42 9.85 -8.55 24.85
N ASN A 43 10.46 -7.76 25.75
CA ASN A 43 10.78 -8.24 27.09
C ASN A 43 9.49 -8.53 27.88
N GLN A 44 9.55 -9.46 28.84
CA GLN A 44 8.40 -9.83 29.67
C GLN A 44 7.88 -8.69 30.58
N ASP A 45 8.59 -7.57 30.64
CA ASP A 45 8.26 -6.35 31.37
C ASP A 45 7.85 -5.18 30.44
N THR A 46 7.63 -5.44 29.15
CA THR A 46 7.19 -4.38 28.23
C THR A 46 5.76 -3.91 28.54
N ASP A 47 5.53 -2.61 28.36
CA ASP A 47 4.21 -2.00 28.28
C ASP A 47 3.75 -1.78 26.83
N ALA A 48 4.57 -2.14 25.82
CA ALA A 48 4.28 -1.93 24.41
C ALA A 48 2.97 -2.61 23.96
N CYS A 49 2.66 -3.78 24.52
CA CYS A 49 1.38 -4.45 24.27
C CYS A 49 0.18 -3.60 24.71
N ALA A 50 0.31 -2.84 25.80
CA ALA A 50 -0.74 -1.95 26.30
C ALA A 50 -0.91 -0.69 25.44
N GLY A 51 0.05 -0.39 24.58
CA GLY A 51 -0.06 0.66 23.56
C GLY A 51 -1.02 0.32 22.41
N CYS A 52 -1.36 -0.95 22.21
CA CYS A 52 -2.34 -1.37 21.19
C CYS A 52 -3.51 -2.17 21.76
N HIS A 53 -3.29 -2.95 22.82
CA HIS A 53 -4.27 -3.86 23.40
C HIS A 53 -4.64 -3.56 24.87
N ARG A 54 -5.91 -3.74 25.21
CA ARG A 54 -6.48 -3.71 26.57
C ARG A 54 -7.05 -5.08 26.92
N ALA A 55 -6.26 -5.90 27.60
CA ALA A 55 -6.60 -7.31 27.86
C ALA A 55 -7.95 -7.51 28.59
N HIS A 56 -8.27 -6.66 29.58
CA HIS A 56 -9.45 -6.82 30.44
C HIS A 56 -10.50 -5.71 30.29
N THR A 57 -10.17 -4.63 29.59
CA THR A 57 -11.03 -3.44 29.47
C THR A 57 -11.08 -2.89 28.05
N GLY A 58 -10.79 -3.73 27.05
CA GLY A 58 -10.95 -3.37 25.64
C GLY A 58 -12.40 -3.03 25.35
N ILE A 59 -12.61 -1.89 24.70
CA ILE A 59 -13.93 -1.40 24.29
C ILE A 59 -14.34 -1.92 22.91
N GLN A 60 -13.42 -2.63 22.22
CA GLN A 60 -13.61 -3.22 20.90
C GLN A 60 -13.36 -4.73 20.86
N ALA A 61 -13.87 -5.37 19.81
CA ALA A 61 -13.48 -6.74 19.45
C ALA A 61 -11.96 -6.82 19.25
N LYS A 62 -11.35 -7.96 19.65
CA LYS A 62 -9.89 -8.18 19.64
C LYS A 62 -9.09 -7.31 20.62
N LEU A 63 -9.76 -6.76 21.64
CA LEU A 63 -9.13 -6.10 22.78
C LEU A 63 -8.32 -4.86 22.40
N LEU A 64 -8.73 -4.10 21.38
CA LEU A 64 -8.02 -2.89 20.97
C LEU A 64 -8.21 -1.75 22.00
N ILE A 65 -7.19 -0.88 22.12
CA ILE A 65 -7.20 0.21 23.12
C ILE A 65 -8.15 1.36 22.77
N ASP A 66 -8.41 1.60 21.49
CA ASP A 66 -9.07 2.81 21.00
C ASP A 66 -9.79 2.56 19.65
N GLY A 67 -10.62 3.53 19.25
CA GLY A 67 -11.36 3.57 17.98
C GLY A 67 -12.66 2.79 17.99
N SER A 68 -13.65 3.25 17.21
CA SER A 68 -14.89 2.49 16.90
C SER A 68 -14.72 1.52 15.74
N ASP A 69 -13.67 1.70 14.96
CA ASP A 69 -13.38 1.02 13.70
C ASP A 69 -11.86 0.99 13.45
N ILE A 70 -11.46 0.21 12.46
CA ILE A 70 -10.05 -0.02 12.12
C ILE A 70 -9.34 1.29 11.74
N PHE A 71 -10.01 2.19 11.02
CA PHE A 71 -9.42 3.45 10.60
C PHE A 71 -9.10 4.33 11.81
N SER A 72 -10.08 4.52 12.71
CA SER A 72 -9.92 5.27 13.94
C SER A 72 -8.81 4.69 14.82
N PHE A 73 -8.73 3.36 14.93
CA PHE A 73 -7.66 2.70 15.68
C PHE A 73 -6.28 2.97 15.10
N CYS A 74 -6.08 2.77 13.78
CA CYS A 74 -4.79 2.99 13.13
C CYS A 74 -4.36 4.46 13.18
N THR A 75 -5.30 5.38 12.97
CA THR A 75 -5.02 6.82 12.90
C THR A 75 -4.85 7.46 14.26
N ALA A 76 -5.23 6.80 15.36
CA ALA A 76 -4.89 7.25 16.72
C ALA A 76 -3.37 7.45 16.91
N CYS A 77 -2.54 6.66 16.22
CA CYS A 77 -1.09 6.84 16.20
C CYS A 77 -0.59 7.47 14.88
N HIS A 78 -1.17 7.10 13.74
CA HIS A 78 -0.72 7.54 12.41
C HIS A 78 -1.29 8.89 11.95
N ASN A 79 -1.79 9.71 12.87
CA ASN A 79 -2.20 11.11 12.63
C ASN A 79 -1.08 12.14 12.91
N GLY A 80 0.15 11.67 13.17
CA GLY A 80 1.30 12.50 13.50
C GLY A 80 1.56 12.65 15.00
N THR A 81 0.81 11.98 15.87
CA THR A 81 1.00 12.06 17.33
C THR A 81 1.68 10.84 17.96
N GLY A 82 1.60 9.67 17.31
CA GLY A 82 2.10 8.41 17.86
C GLY A 82 3.04 7.61 16.96
N ALA A 83 3.17 7.98 15.68
CA ALA A 83 4.05 7.32 14.71
C ALA A 83 4.70 8.33 13.77
N ASN A 84 5.90 8.01 13.28
CA ASN A 84 6.63 8.86 12.35
C ASN A 84 5.89 9.06 11.01
N ALA A 85 5.14 8.06 10.56
CA ALA A 85 4.33 8.18 9.35
C ALA A 85 2.95 8.77 9.71
N ASN A 86 2.76 10.06 9.42
CA ASN A 86 1.44 10.70 9.49
C ASN A 86 0.67 10.43 8.19
N VAL A 87 -0.08 9.34 8.17
CA VAL A 87 -0.83 8.92 6.97
C VAL A 87 -2.03 9.82 6.70
N MET A 88 -2.46 10.65 7.66
CA MET A 88 -3.57 11.58 7.48
C MET A 88 -3.14 12.81 6.67
N SER A 89 -2.03 13.44 7.07
CA SER A 89 -1.43 14.53 6.32
C SER A 89 -0.55 14.07 5.16
N GLY A 90 -0.19 12.78 5.10
CA GLY A 90 0.74 12.30 4.07
C GLY A 90 2.17 12.80 4.28
N LEU A 91 2.54 13.21 5.49
CA LEU A 91 3.88 13.73 5.84
C LEU A 91 4.63 12.79 6.78
N PHE A 92 5.96 12.81 6.68
CA PHE A 92 6.83 12.19 7.66
C PHE A 92 7.01 13.12 8.86
N SER A 93 6.44 12.74 10.00
CA SER A 93 6.45 13.46 11.29
C SER A 93 7.47 12.86 12.27
N GLY A 94 8.61 12.36 11.77
CA GLY A 94 9.71 11.92 12.62
C GLY A 94 10.16 13.01 13.60
N VAL A 95 10.83 12.62 14.68
CA VAL A 95 11.32 13.53 15.71
C VAL A 95 12.85 13.52 15.69
N ASP A 96 13.44 14.67 15.38
CA ASP A 96 14.90 14.80 15.28
C ASP A 96 15.57 14.53 16.63
N GLY A 97 16.53 13.61 16.63
CA GLY A 97 17.32 13.26 17.81
C GLY A 97 16.57 12.50 18.90
N ALA A 98 15.28 12.21 18.74
CA ALA A 98 14.55 11.35 19.66
C ALA A 98 14.67 9.89 19.24
N THR A 99 14.98 9.03 20.22
CA THR A 99 14.93 7.58 20.06
C THR A 99 13.71 7.03 20.76
N TYR A 100 12.84 6.32 20.04
CA TYR A 100 11.75 5.55 20.64
C TYR A 100 12.15 4.08 20.66
N ASP A 101 12.15 3.44 21.83
CA ASP A 101 12.68 2.08 22.03
C ASP A 101 14.11 1.87 21.46
N GLY A 102 14.95 2.90 21.56
CA GLY A 102 16.32 2.89 21.02
C GLY A 102 16.44 3.11 19.50
N HIS A 103 15.31 3.29 18.78
CA HIS A 103 15.30 3.55 17.34
C HIS A 103 15.25 5.06 17.03
N ASN A 104 16.21 5.54 16.27
CA ASN A 104 16.24 6.92 15.75
C ASN A 104 15.36 7.00 14.50
N SER A 105 14.46 7.98 14.43
CA SER A 105 13.56 8.18 13.28
C SER A 105 14.20 8.88 12.09
N ASN A 106 15.32 9.60 12.26
CA ASN A 106 15.99 10.35 11.18
C ASN A 106 16.37 9.51 9.96
N PRO A 107 16.81 8.25 10.11
CA PRO A 107 17.11 7.40 8.96
C PRO A 107 15.84 6.99 8.20
N ASP A 108 14.66 7.04 8.83
CA ASP A 108 13.43 6.53 8.25
C ASP A 108 12.74 7.50 7.28
N GLY A 109 13.28 8.71 7.14
CA GLY A 109 12.79 9.73 6.22
C GLY A 109 13.21 11.12 6.67
N ALA A 110 13.11 12.08 5.76
CA ALA A 110 13.31 13.49 6.10
C ALA A 110 12.02 14.08 6.70
N ILE A 111 12.14 14.71 7.87
CA ILE A 111 11.02 15.34 8.60
C ILE A 111 10.38 16.41 7.71
N GLY A 112 9.05 16.38 7.62
CA GLY A 112 8.28 17.31 6.79
C GLY A 112 8.12 16.85 5.33
N MET A 113 8.83 15.82 4.87
CA MET A 113 8.70 15.35 3.50
C MET A 113 7.49 14.43 3.31
N GLY A 114 6.96 14.39 2.10
CA GLY A 114 5.82 13.57 1.73
C GLY A 114 6.09 12.07 1.78
N LEU A 115 5.17 11.32 2.38
CA LEU A 115 5.21 9.86 2.49
C LEU A 115 4.97 9.16 1.15
N ASN A 116 5.77 8.16 0.81
CA ASN A 116 5.53 7.32 -0.38
C ASN A 116 4.16 6.59 -0.36
N ALA A 117 3.49 6.52 0.79
CA ALA A 117 2.10 6.10 0.87
C ALA A 117 1.43 6.77 2.09
N GLY A 118 0.27 7.39 1.87
CA GLY A 118 -0.50 8.09 2.89
C GLY A 118 -1.40 9.14 2.24
N GLY A 119 -1.74 10.16 3.02
CA GLY A 119 -2.48 11.32 2.60
C GLY A 119 -3.96 11.10 2.41
N PHE A 120 -4.64 10.62 3.47
CA PHE A 120 -6.09 10.45 3.44
C PHE A 120 -6.85 11.79 3.54
N SER A 121 -6.30 12.80 4.22
CA SER A 121 -6.91 14.14 4.27
C SER A 121 -6.16 15.15 3.40
N ASN A 122 -4.84 15.16 3.51
CA ASN A 122 -3.97 16.01 2.74
C ASN A 122 -2.82 15.19 2.17
N SER A 123 -2.24 15.61 1.06
CA SER A 123 -1.12 14.91 0.45
C SER A 123 -0.15 15.88 -0.20
N VAL A 124 1.12 15.47 -0.21
CA VAL A 124 2.17 16.10 -0.99
C VAL A 124 2.11 15.56 -2.41
N GLY A 125 2.06 16.44 -3.41
CA GLY A 125 2.09 16.03 -4.80
C GLY A 125 3.45 15.43 -5.18
N TYR A 126 3.46 14.67 -6.27
CA TYR A 126 4.61 13.84 -6.61
C TYR A 126 5.68 14.66 -7.35
N THR A 127 6.80 14.91 -6.68
CA THR A 127 7.98 15.61 -7.24
C THR A 127 9.14 14.68 -7.59
N GLY A 128 9.00 13.37 -7.31
CA GLY A 128 10.02 12.36 -7.64
C GLY A 128 10.03 11.18 -6.66
N ARG A 129 11.00 10.28 -6.84
CA ARG A 129 11.07 9.00 -6.10
C ARG A 129 11.59 9.12 -4.66
N THR A 130 12.13 10.26 -4.26
CA THR A 130 12.76 10.46 -2.94
C THR A 130 12.44 11.85 -2.44
N ASN A 131 12.29 12.01 -1.12
CA ASN A 131 12.23 13.32 -0.45
C ASN A 131 11.22 14.25 -1.15
N ARG A 132 9.96 13.81 -1.24
CA ARG A 132 8.91 14.57 -1.92
C ARG A 132 8.63 15.85 -1.15
N ASP A 133 9.06 16.97 -1.71
CA ASP A 133 8.98 18.26 -1.04
C ASP A 133 7.54 18.80 -1.07
N PRO A 134 6.94 19.18 0.08
CA PRO A 134 5.72 19.97 0.13
C PRO A 134 5.89 21.41 -0.36
N ASP A 135 7.11 21.81 -0.75
CA ASP A 135 7.50 23.09 -1.34
C ASP A 135 8.12 22.84 -2.74
N ASP A 136 7.41 23.16 -3.85
CA ASP A 136 7.77 22.72 -5.21
C ASP A 136 8.60 23.71 -6.05
N ASP A 137 8.87 24.93 -5.55
CA ASP A 137 9.58 25.95 -6.33
C ASP A 137 11.11 26.02 -6.07
N LEU A 138 11.60 25.25 -5.07
CA LEU A 138 13.00 25.18 -4.65
C LEU A 138 13.62 26.57 -4.36
N ASP A 139 12.81 27.60 -4.11
CA ASP A 139 13.27 28.98 -3.94
C ASP A 139 13.84 29.25 -2.53
N GLY A 140 13.64 28.30 -1.60
CA GLY A 140 14.13 28.32 -0.23
C GLY A 140 13.32 29.20 0.71
N ALA A 141 12.14 29.67 0.29
CA ALA A 141 11.19 30.40 1.11
C ALA A 141 10.03 29.48 1.49
N ALA A 142 10.05 29.01 2.75
CA ALA A 142 8.92 28.26 3.30
C ALA A 142 7.63 29.10 3.26
N VAL A 143 6.82 28.89 2.24
CA VAL A 143 5.41 29.28 2.22
C VAL A 143 4.59 28.05 2.61
N ALA A 144 3.50 28.26 3.32
CA ALA A 144 2.45 27.26 3.32
C ALA A 144 1.90 27.15 1.89
N ASP A 145 1.73 25.92 1.40
CA ASP A 145 0.81 25.52 0.32
C ASP A 145 1.27 25.65 -1.16
N GLU A 146 2.49 25.24 -1.52
CA GLU A 146 2.88 25.00 -2.93
C GLU A 146 3.28 23.52 -3.12
N ASN A 147 2.39 22.66 -3.63
CA ASN A 147 2.48 21.18 -3.71
C ASN A 147 2.04 20.37 -2.47
N TYR A 148 1.47 21.01 -1.46
CA TYR A 148 0.73 20.35 -0.39
C TYR A 148 -0.74 20.77 -0.42
N GLY A 149 -1.67 19.81 -0.42
CA GLY A 149 -3.08 20.14 -0.59
C GLY A 149 -4.04 19.06 -0.12
N ALA A 150 -5.34 19.34 -0.23
CA ALA A 150 -6.37 18.36 0.05
C ALA A 150 -6.24 17.17 -0.92
N THR A 151 -6.47 15.97 -0.40
CA THR A 151 -6.49 14.77 -1.25
C THR A 151 -7.70 14.79 -2.17
N THR A 152 -7.46 14.70 -3.47
CA THR A 152 -8.48 14.77 -4.52
C THR A 152 -8.67 13.45 -5.25
N SER A 153 -7.70 12.54 -5.16
CA SER A 153 -7.77 11.19 -5.72
C SER A 153 -7.26 10.17 -4.72
N GLY A 154 -8.00 9.09 -4.52
CA GLY A 154 -7.68 8.10 -3.49
C GLY A 154 -8.55 6.86 -3.54
N HIS A 155 -8.12 5.80 -2.85
CA HIS A 155 -9.04 4.74 -2.46
C HIS A 155 -9.88 5.22 -1.27
N ASN A 156 -11.20 5.06 -1.35
CA ASN A 156 -12.09 5.29 -0.22
C ASN A 156 -11.78 4.29 0.89
N ILE A 157 -11.60 4.77 2.12
CA ILE A 157 -11.42 3.95 3.32
C ILE A 157 -12.60 4.14 4.28
N LEU A 158 -13.20 3.03 4.70
CA LEU A 158 -14.24 3.02 5.72
C LEU A 158 -13.71 3.65 7.02
N GLY A 159 -14.42 4.68 7.49
CA GLY A 159 -14.05 5.48 8.66
C GLY A 159 -13.37 6.81 8.29
N SER A 160 -12.76 6.91 7.10
CA SER A 160 -12.26 8.19 6.55
C SER A 160 -13.35 8.89 5.74
N ASP A 161 -13.98 8.16 4.82
CA ASP A 161 -14.90 8.75 3.84
C ASP A 161 -16.34 8.24 4.01
N SER A 162 -17.30 9.06 3.60
CA SER A 162 -18.74 8.83 3.78
C SER A 162 -19.42 8.15 2.58
N GLY A 163 -18.63 7.65 1.62
CA GLY A 163 -19.13 6.99 0.40
C GLY A 163 -19.37 5.49 0.58
N ALA A 164 -20.31 4.93 -0.18
CA ALA A 164 -20.54 3.48 -0.22
C ALA A 164 -19.27 2.73 -0.67
N PRO A 165 -19.04 1.48 -0.20
CA PRO A 165 -17.93 0.64 -0.65
C PRO A 165 -17.88 0.51 -2.18
N TRP A 166 -16.67 0.64 -2.73
CA TRP A 166 -16.47 0.81 -4.17
C TRP A 166 -16.02 -0.49 -4.85
N VAL A 167 -16.23 -0.50 -6.16
CA VAL A 167 -15.75 -1.53 -7.08
C VAL A 167 -14.24 -1.36 -7.26
N ALA A 168 -13.49 -2.45 -7.21
CA ALA A 168 -12.15 -2.48 -7.79
C ALA A 168 -12.30 -2.46 -9.31
N TRP A 169 -12.52 -1.25 -9.85
CA TRP A 169 -12.78 -1.06 -11.27
C TRP A 169 -11.62 -1.61 -12.09
N GLY A 170 -11.98 -2.30 -13.17
CA GLY A 170 -11.06 -2.67 -14.23
C GLY A 170 -11.23 -1.74 -15.42
N GLY A 171 -11.26 -2.33 -16.61
CA GLY A 171 -11.73 -1.62 -17.78
C GLY A 171 -13.23 -1.37 -17.70
N GLY A 172 -13.63 -0.10 -17.66
CA GLY A 172 -15.04 0.29 -17.80
C GLY A 172 -15.89 0.07 -16.56
N SER A 173 -17.17 -0.24 -16.78
CA SER A 173 -18.15 -0.51 -15.72
C SER A 173 -18.11 -1.96 -15.23
N THR A 174 -17.03 -2.67 -15.48
CA THR A 174 -16.84 -4.06 -15.03
C THR A 174 -15.65 -4.09 -14.09
N GLY A 175 -15.77 -4.81 -12.98
CA GLY A 175 -14.78 -4.91 -11.93
C GLY A 175 -15.31 -5.79 -10.80
N ARG A 176 -14.43 -6.35 -9.97
CA ARG A 176 -14.89 -7.06 -8.78
C ARG A 176 -15.47 -6.05 -7.79
N GLY A 177 -16.64 -6.33 -7.24
CA GLY A 177 -17.39 -5.41 -6.39
C GLY A 177 -18.42 -4.52 -7.09
N ALA A 178 -18.55 -4.58 -8.43
CA ALA A 178 -19.67 -3.96 -9.12
C ALA A 178 -20.93 -4.76 -8.83
N THR A 179 -22.02 -4.08 -8.50
CA THR A 179 -23.35 -4.70 -8.50
C THR A 179 -23.62 -5.29 -9.87
N GLY A 180 -23.36 -6.59 -10.03
CA GLY A 180 -23.55 -7.32 -11.27
C GLY A 180 -22.29 -7.96 -11.83
N SER A 181 -22.01 -9.17 -11.32
CA SER A 181 -21.51 -10.35 -12.06
C SER A 181 -20.00 -10.51 -12.27
N ALA A 182 -19.47 -11.60 -11.71
CA ALA A 182 -18.45 -12.39 -12.39
C ALA A 182 -19.05 -12.93 -13.71
N ALA A 183 -18.24 -12.98 -14.76
CA ALA A 183 -18.61 -13.57 -16.04
C ALA A 183 -19.31 -14.94 -15.82
N SER A 184 -20.56 -15.05 -16.27
CA SER A 184 -21.42 -16.24 -16.25
C SER A 184 -22.04 -16.65 -14.89
N GLY A 185 -23.19 -16.08 -14.55
CA GLY A 185 -24.14 -16.63 -13.57
C GLY A 185 -25.06 -15.58 -12.94
N THR A 186 -26.35 -15.90 -12.76
CA THR A 186 -27.33 -15.05 -12.07
C THR A 186 -26.95 -14.91 -10.58
N ILE A 187 -26.61 -13.70 -10.12
CA ILE A 187 -26.25 -13.43 -8.72
C ILE A 187 -27.24 -12.41 -8.14
N THR A 188 -27.91 -12.83 -7.07
CA THR A 188 -28.67 -12.00 -6.14
C THR A 188 -27.95 -12.05 -4.79
N GLY A 189 -27.30 -10.95 -4.40
CA GLY A 189 -26.67 -10.73 -3.07
C GLY A 189 -25.15 -10.90 -3.00
N GLY A 190 -24.43 -9.85 -2.55
CA GLY A 190 -22.99 -9.83 -2.19
C GLY A 190 -22.00 -9.60 -3.35
N GLY A 191 -21.07 -8.63 -3.34
CA GLY A 191 -20.76 -7.58 -2.37
C GLY A 191 -19.74 -6.59 -2.99
N SER A 192 -19.82 -5.31 -2.61
CA SER A 192 -18.78 -4.29 -2.84
C SER A 192 -17.57 -4.55 -1.91
N LEU A 193 -16.47 -3.79 -2.04
CA LEU A 193 -15.31 -3.91 -1.14
C LEU A 193 -15.22 -2.68 -0.21
N SER A 194 -15.45 -2.88 1.08
CA SER A 194 -15.24 -1.91 2.15
C SER A 194 -13.78 -1.97 2.56
N LEU A 195 -12.98 -1.09 1.97
CA LEU A 195 -11.57 -1.01 2.29
C LEU A 195 -11.36 -0.42 3.68
N THR A 196 -10.58 -1.11 4.48
CA THR A 196 -9.97 -0.68 5.74
C THR A 196 -8.46 -0.82 5.60
N CYS A 197 -7.69 -0.26 6.53
CA CYS A 197 -6.22 -0.43 6.56
C CYS A 197 -5.80 -1.90 6.48
N THR A 198 -6.58 -2.80 7.11
CA THR A 198 -6.25 -4.24 7.20
C THR A 198 -6.70 -5.08 6.01
N ASN A 199 -7.31 -4.46 4.99
CA ASN A 199 -7.50 -5.12 3.71
C ASN A 199 -6.17 -5.24 2.96
N CYS A 200 -5.26 -4.26 3.17
CA CYS A 200 -3.96 -4.22 2.51
C CYS A 200 -2.81 -4.61 3.44
N HIS A 201 -2.83 -4.12 4.68
CA HIS A 201 -1.75 -4.28 5.64
C HIS A 201 -2.07 -5.36 6.68
N ASP A 202 -1.07 -6.14 7.06
CA ASP A 202 -1.12 -6.98 8.24
C ASP A 202 -0.46 -6.23 9.39
N PRO A 203 -1.18 -5.72 10.40
CA PRO A 203 -0.56 -5.05 11.53
C PRO A 203 0.30 -6.02 12.35
N HIS A 204 0.11 -7.33 12.25
CA HIS A 204 1.04 -8.31 12.83
C HIS A 204 2.24 -8.59 11.94
N GLY A 205 2.24 -7.99 10.74
CA GLY A 205 3.18 -8.09 9.65
C GLY A 205 3.15 -9.43 8.92
N SER A 206 3.78 -9.45 7.76
CA SER A 206 3.71 -10.53 6.78
C SER A 206 5.10 -10.88 6.25
N LYS A 207 5.25 -12.10 5.72
CA LYS A 207 6.51 -12.62 5.19
C LYS A 207 6.39 -13.10 3.76
N ASN A 208 7.46 -12.89 3.00
CA ASN A 208 7.68 -13.58 1.73
C ASN A 208 8.00 -15.06 1.99
N ALA A 209 7.94 -15.89 0.95
CA ALA A 209 8.27 -17.32 1.05
C ALA A 209 9.70 -17.60 1.55
N ASP A 210 10.63 -16.66 1.33
CA ASP A 210 12.02 -16.70 1.81
C ASP A 210 12.19 -16.18 3.25
N ASN A 211 11.09 -15.98 3.99
CA ASN A 211 11.01 -15.40 5.33
C ASN A 211 11.42 -13.92 5.45
N THR A 212 11.75 -13.24 4.34
CA THR A 212 11.97 -11.79 4.38
C THR A 212 10.65 -11.05 4.61
N GLU A 213 10.78 -9.83 5.11
CA GLU A 213 9.68 -8.88 5.24
C GLU A 213 8.99 -8.59 3.92
N ARG A 214 7.65 -8.62 3.91
CA ARG A 214 6.93 -8.04 2.78
C ARG A 214 6.95 -6.53 2.89
N TYR A 215 7.14 -5.87 1.76
CA TYR A 215 7.18 -4.42 1.67
C TYR A 215 5.96 -3.81 2.38
N ARG A 216 6.21 -2.87 3.32
CA ARG A 216 5.18 -2.16 4.10
C ARG A 216 4.07 -3.07 4.63
N ILE A 217 4.42 -4.22 5.19
CA ILE A 217 3.50 -5.18 5.84
C ILE A 217 2.31 -5.61 4.96
N LEU A 218 2.49 -5.65 3.64
CA LEU A 218 1.40 -6.03 2.72
C LEU A 218 0.99 -7.50 2.88
N LYS A 219 -0.31 -7.79 2.95
CA LYS A 219 -0.85 -9.12 3.30
C LYS A 219 -0.56 -10.22 2.29
N ASN A 220 -0.30 -11.42 2.79
CA ASN A 220 -0.18 -12.64 1.96
C ASN A 220 -1.50 -13.08 1.32
N LYS A 221 -2.63 -12.70 1.93
CA LYS A 221 -3.98 -13.10 1.52
C LYS A 221 -4.86 -11.87 1.40
N VAL A 222 -5.39 -11.64 0.20
CA VAL A 222 -6.19 -10.46 -0.14
C VAL A 222 -7.64 -10.88 -0.39
N ASN A 223 -8.58 -10.22 0.28
CA ASN A 223 -10.00 -10.44 0.07
C ASN A 223 -10.47 -9.65 -1.16
N GLN A 224 -11.25 -10.27 -2.03
CA GLN A 224 -11.70 -9.65 -3.28
C GLN A 224 -13.05 -8.94 -3.18
N GLU A 225 -13.81 -9.17 -2.11
CA GLU A 225 -15.16 -8.64 -1.88
C GLU A 225 -15.49 -8.71 -0.37
N ASP A 226 -16.48 -7.93 0.05
CA ASP A 226 -17.01 -8.00 1.42
C ASP A 226 -17.88 -9.24 1.61
N ASP A 227 -17.74 -9.86 2.80
CA ASP A 227 -18.74 -10.74 3.42
C ASP A 227 -19.34 -11.83 2.51
N THR A 228 -18.50 -12.50 1.73
CA THR A 228 -18.82 -13.87 1.29
C THR A 228 -18.43 -14.85 2.41
N ASP A 229 -19.31 -15.80 2.71
CA ASP A 229 -19.02 -16.91 3.62
C ASP A 229 -18.98 -18.23 2.82
N PRO A 230 -17.78 -18.79 2.55
CA PRO A 230 -16.45 -18.28 2.92
C PRO A 230 -15.98 -17.13 2.03
N PRO A 231 -15.06 -16.27 2.50
CA PRO A 231 -14.60 -15.12 1.74
C PRO A 231 -13.80 -15.56 0.51
N THR A 232 -14.02 -14.89 -0.63
CA THR A 232 -13.16 -15.05 -1.80
C THR A 232 -11.79 -14.42 -1.53
N VAL A 233 -10.78 -15.27 -1.31
CA VAL A 233 -9.42 -14.87 -0.97
C VAL A 233 -8.46 -15.24 -2.11
N VAL A 234 -7.63 -14.30 -2.53
CA VAL A 234 -6.44 -14.57 -3.35
C VAL A 234 -5.25 -14.77 -2.43
N ASP A 235 -4.66 -15.96 -2.49
CA ASP A 235 -3.41 -16.25 -1.82
C ASP A 235 -2.24 -15.86 -2.72
N ILE A 236 -1.54 -14.80 -2.35
CA ILE A 236 -0.34 -14.30 -3.02
C ILE A 236 0.92 -14.57 -2.19
N SER A 237 0.87 -15.53 -1.24
CA SER A 237 2.02 -15.89 -0.41
C SER A 237 3.20 -16.45 -1.19
N GLY A 238 2.96 -17.03 -2.37
CA GLY A 238 4.00 -17.52 -3.28
C GLY A 238 4.78 -16.42 -4.01
N THR A 239 4.24 -15.20 -4.08
CA THR A 239 4.90 -14.07 -4.76
C THR A 239 5.60 -13.18 -3.75
N ALA A 240 6.88 -12.92 -3.99
CA ALA A 240 7.65 -11.97 -3.21
C ALA A 240 7.15 -10.54 -3.49
N ILE A 241 6.96 -9.77 -2.42
CA ILE A 241 6.60 -8.36 -2.49
C ILE A 241 7.68 -7.59 -1.71
N LYS A 242 8.61 -6.97 -2.44
CA LYS A 242 9.81 -6.38 -1.85
C LYS A 242 9.98 -4.93 -2.28
N GLY A 243 10.57 -4.16 -1.38
CA GLY A 243 11.12 -2.84 -1.69
C GLY A 243 12.61 -2.80 -1.36
N TRP A 244 13.22 -1.65 -1.62
CA TRP A 244 14.64 -1.39 -1.35
C TRP A 244 14.94 -0.89 0.07
N ASP A 245 13.98 -1.01 0.97
CA ASP A 245 14.20 -0.76 2.39
C ASP A 245 15.09 -1.85 2.98
N ASN A 246 15.91 -1.48 3.95
CA ASN A 246 16.72 -2.47 4.66
C ASN A 246 15.80 -3.45 5.39
N ALA A 247 16.14 -4.73 5.40
CA ALA A 247 15.41 -5.70 6.22
C ALA A 247 15.52 -5.30 7.71
N TRP A 248 14.46 -5.49 8.48
CA TRP A 248 14.48 -5.26 9.92
C TRP A 248 15.63 -6.03 10.60
N PRO A 249 16.34 -5.42 11.58
CA PRO A 249 16.10 -4.13 12.23
C PRO A 249 16.70 -2.91 11.51
N GLY A 250 17.01 -3.03 10.22
CA GLY A 250 17.51 -1.91 9.41
C GLY A 250 16.47 -0.82 9.18
N THR A 251 17.00 0.38 8.92
CA THR A 251 16.27 1.61 8.57
C THR A 251 15.25 1.43 7.44
N LYS A 252 14.08 2.05 7.60
CA LYS A 252 12.98 2.04 6.61
C LYS A 252 12.73 3.43 6.06
N ASP A 253 12.94 3.69 4.79
CA ASP A 253 12.74 5.03 4.23
C ASP A 253 11.29 5.24 3.74
N TYR A 254 10.42 5.83 4.57
CA TYR A 254 9.01 6.09 4.25
C TYR A 254 8.80 7.21 3.21
N THR A 255 9.85 7.95 2.87
CA THR A 255 9.80 9.08 1.91
C THR A 255 10.31 8.70 0.52
N ARG A 256 10.61 7.41 0.30
CA ARG A 256 11.16 6.88 -0.94
C ARG A 256 10.30 5.81 -1.61
N SER A 257 10.14 5.95 -2.92
CA SER A 257 9.45 5.04 -3.83
C SER A 257 10.40 3.96 -4.38
N GLY A 258 10.91 3.10 -3.51
CA GLY A 258 11.85 2.03 -3.85
C GLY A 258 11.19 0.67 -4.04
N TYR A 259 10.46 0.46 -5.14
CA TYR A 259 9.86 -0.85 -5.46
C TYR A 259 10.93 -1.79 -6.05
N LYS A 260 10.93 -3.04 -5.60
CA LYS A 260 11.94 -4.03 -6.00
C LYS A 260 11.35 -5.26 -6.69
N GLU A 261 10.23 -5.77 -6.17
CA GLU A 261 9.64 -6.99 -6.71
C GLU A 261 8.14 -7.05 -6.40
N GLY A 262 7.35 -7.38 -7.43
CA GLY A 262 6.04 -8.01 -7.34
C GLY A 262 4.87 -7.10 -6.92
N ILE A 263 5.06 -5.79 -6.79
CA ILE A 263 4.01 -4.89 -6.29
C ILE A 263 2.73 -4.92 -7.15
N SER A 264 2.87 -5.09 -8.47
CA SER A 264 1.72 -5.26 -9.38
C SER A 264 0.91 -6.52 -9.10
N THR A 265 1.55 -7.62 -8.67
CA THR A 265 0.82 -8.84 -8.27
C THR A 265 -0.09 -8.58 -7.07
N PHE A 266 0.36 -7.75 -6.13
CA PHE A 266 -0.47 -7.34 -5.00
C PHE A 266 -1.70 -6.55 -5.47
N CYS A 267 -1.51 -5.55 -6.34
CA CYS A 267 -2.61 -4.76 -6.90
C CYS A 267 -3.58 -5.61 -7.74
N ALA A 268 -3.05 -6.54 -8.54
CA ALA A 268 -3.81 -7.45 -9.39
C ALA A 268 -4.71 -8.42 -8.62
N ALA A 269 -4.46 -8.63 -7.33
CA ALA A 269 -5.34 -9.44 -6.48
C ALA A 269 -6.76 -8.87 -6.42
N CYS A 270 -6.93 -7.54 -6.46
CA CYS A 270 -8.24 -6.89 -6.59
C CYS A 270 -8.53 -6.46 -8.03
N HIS A 271 -7.52 -5.91 -8.73
CA HIS A 271 -7.65 -5.31 -10.05
C HIS A 271 -7.47 -6.32 -11.20
N THR A 272 -8.27 -7.39 -11.20
CA THR A 272 -8.05 -8.58 -12.04
C THR A 272 -8.14 -8.36 -13.55
N GLN A 273 -8.60 -7.19 -14.01
CA GLN A 273 -8.71 -6.92 -15.45
C GLN A 273 -7.42 -6.38 -16.06
N TYR A 274 -6.57 -5.74 -15.26
CA TYR A 274 -5.31 -5.17 -15.75
C TYR A 274 -4.19 -6.22 -15.91
N THR A 275 -4.49 -7.50 -15.61
CA THR A 275 -3.57 -8.62 -15.82
C THR A 275 -3.57 -9.15 -17.26
N SER A 276 -4.42 -8.63 -18.14
CA SER A 276 -4.52 -9.04 -19.54
C SER A 276 -4.34 -7.85 -20.48
N THR A 277 -3.61 -8.06 -21.56
CA THR A 277 -3.26 -7.02 -22.55
C THR A 277 -4.49 -6.56 -23.36
N SER A 278 -5.48 -7.43 -23.51
CA SER A 278 -6.75 -7.10 -24.14
C SER A 278 -7.91 -7.96 -23.64
N SER A 279 -9.12 -7.40 -23.64
CA SER A 279 -10.36 -8.14 -23.42
C SER A 279 -11.55 -7.41 -24.04
N VAL A 280 -12.65 -8.12 -24.30
CA VAL A 280 -13.91 -7.51 -24.76
C VAL A 280 -14.66 -7.04 -23.54
N TYR A 281 -15.00 -5.74 -23.48
CA TYR A 281 -15.83 -5.17 -22.42
C TYR A 281 -16.44 -3.81 -22.83
N ALA A 282 -17.46 -3.37 -22.11
CA ALA A 282 -18.03 -2.03 -22.25
C ALA A 282 -17.30 -1.02 -21.35
N ALA A 283 -16.62 -0.03 -21.96
CA ALA A 283 -15.88 0.98 -21.19
C ALA A 283 -16.73 2.15 -20.69
N GLY A 284 -18.03 2.18 -21.02
CA GLY A 284 -18.88 3.36 -20.78
C GLY A 284 -18.69 4.50 -21.80
N ASP A 285 -17.89 4.31 -22.84
CA ASP A 285 -17.59 5.30 -23.88
C ASP A 285 -18.61 5.32 -25.05
N GLY A 286 -19.79 4.69 -24.86
CA GLY A 286 -20.83 4.58 -25.88
C GLY A 286 -20.54 3.61 -27.04
N LYS A 287 -19.38 2.93 -27.05
CA LYS A 287 -19.01 1.96 -28.11
C LYS A 287 -19.47 0.54 -27.83
N GLY A 288 -20.16 0.30 -26.71
CA GLY A 288 -20.60 -1.02 -26.29
C GLY A 288 -19.45 -1.98 -25.96
N GLU A 289 -19.75 -3.27 -26.02
CA GLU A 289 -18.78 -4.36 -25.83
C GLU A 289 -17.92 -4.55 -27.07
N VAL A 290 -16.67 -4.08 -26.99
CA VAL A 290 -15.70 -4.20 -28.08
C VAL A 290 -14.35 -4.63 -27.54
N MET A 291 -13.51 -5.18 -28.42
CA MET A 291 -12.12 -5.49 -28.08
C MET A 291 -11.40 -4.20 -27.68
N ARG A 292 -10.79 -4.23 -26.49
CA ARG A 292 -10.03 -3.11 -25.94
C ARG A 292 -8.66 -3.58 -25.51
N TYR A 293 -7.69 -2.69 -25.65
CA TYR A 293 -6.29 -2.94 -25.34
C TYR A 293 -5.88 -2.10 -24.13
N ARG A 294 -5.01 -2.64 -23.30
CA ARG A 294 -4.49 -2.00 -22.09
C ARG A 294 -2.97 -1.91 -22.18
N HIS A 295 -2.41 -0.92 -21.46
CA HIS A 295 -0.99 -0.93 -21.17
C HIS A 295 -0.67 -2.20 -20.39
N VAL A 296 0.39 -2.86 -20.82
CA VAL A 296 0.86 -4.05 -20.15
C VAL A 296 1.69 -3.57 -18.95
N VAL A 297 1.43 -4.14 -17.78
CA VAL A 297 2.22 -3.92 -16.56
C VAL A 297 3.24 -5.04 -16.43
N ASP A 298 4.29 -4.80 -15.63
CA ASP A 298 5.42 -5.72 -15.41
C ASP A 298 6.20 -5.99 -16.71
N ASN A 299 6.29 -4.99 -17.59
CA ASN A 299 7.23 -5.02 -18.71
C ASN A 299 8.43 -4.19 -18.37
N VAL A 300 9.58 -4.72 -18.79
CA VAL A 300 10.83 -3.98 -18.83
C VAL A 300 10.67 -2.73 -19.70
N LEU A 301 11.37 -1.66 -19.35
CA LEU A 301 11.42 -0.44 -20.15
C LEU A 301 11.95 -0.74 -21.55
N GLU A 302 12.96 -1.62 -21.64
CA GLU A 302 13.54 -2.13 -22.88
C GLU A 302 13.97 -3.60 -22.73
N ASP A 303 13.61 -4.44 -23.70
CA ASP A 303 13.90 -5.88 -23.71
C ASP A 303 15.04 -6.26 -24.68
N GLY A 304 15.75 -5.26 -25.22
CA GLY A 304 16.83 -5.44 -26.20
C GLY A 304 16.34 -5.87 -27.59
N ILE A 305 15.03 -6.02 -27.80
CA ILE A 305 14.42 -6.07 -29.13
C ILE A 305 14.27 -4.61 -29.59
N ALA A 306 14.44 -4.36 -30.90
CA ALA A 306 14.55 -3.03 -31.51
C ALA A 306 13.83 -1.93 -30.69
N PRO A 307 14.57 -0.95 -30.14
CA PRO A 307 14.07 -0.11 -29.07
C PRO A 307 12.80 0.62 -29.52
N LEU A 308 11.76 0.53 -28.68
CA LEU A 308 10.56 1.33 -28.87
C LEU A 308 10.94 2.78 -28.62
N THR A 309 11.02 3.56 -29.70
CA THR A 309 11.29 4.99 -29.60
C THR A 309 10.00 5.76 -29.35
N THR A 310 10.05 6.75 -28.47
CA THR A 310 8.97 7.72 -28.32
C THR A 310 8.91 8.66 -29.54
N GLY A 311 7.89 9.54 -29.62
CA GLY A 311 7.74 10.48 -30.73
C GLY A 311 8.92 11.42 -30.92
N ASN A 312 9.68 11.68 -29.84
CA ASN A 312 10.89 12.50 -29.87
C ASN A 312 12.15 11.76 -30.37
N GLY A 313 12.03 10.47 -30.75
CA GLY A 313 13.13 9.65 -31.28
C GLY A 313 14.07 9.03 -30.24
N LYS A 314 13.81 9.20 -28.95
CA LYS A 314 14.55 8.53 -27.86
C LYS A 314 13.89 7.23 -27.47
N THR A 315 14.67 6.31 -26.91
CA THR A 315 14.13 5.13 -26.24
C THR A 315 13.31 5.52 -25.00
N ILE A 316 12.49 4.61 -24.47
CA ILE A 316 11.71 4.87 -23.26
C ILE A 316 12.63 5.13 -22.06
N THR A 317 13.72 4.37 -21.91
CA THR A 317 14.66 4.53 -20.80
C THR A 317 15.40 5.86 -20.88
N GLU A 318 15.86 6.25 -22.07
CA GLU A 318 16.47 7.57 -22.27
C GLU A 318 15.50 8.70 -21.97
N ASN A 319 14.26 8.57 -22.46
CA ASN A 319 13.21 9.57 -22.27
C ASN A 319 12.90 9.75 -20.77
N LEU A 320 12.68 8.67 -20.02
CA LEU A 320 12.38 8.74 -18.58
C LEU A 320 13.55 9.20 -17.71
N ASN A 321 14.78 9.18 -18.22
CA ASN A 321 15.96 9.71 -17.55
C ASN A 321 16.25 11.18 -17.88
N GLU A 322 15.43 11.83 -18.70
CA GLU A 322 15.60 13.25 -18.98
C GLU A 322 15.38 14.10 -17.74
N ALA A 323 16.23 15.11 -17.56
CA ALA A 323 16.13 16.06 -16.45
C ALA A 323 14.82 16.88 -16.46
N THR A 324 14.13 16.94 -17.61
CA THR A 324 12.83 17.61 -17.76
C THR A 324 11.66 16.77 -17.25
N HIS A 325 11.86 15.49 -16.97
CA HIS A 325 10.82 14.62 -16.42
C HIS A 325 10.91 14.50 -14.91
N ILE A 326 9.74 14.39 -14.30
CA ILE A 326 9.64 13.90 -12.93
C ILE A 326 9.92 12.42 -12.98
N GLN A 327 10.92 11.98 -12.24
CA GLN A 327 11.32 10.59 -12.30
C GLN A 327 10.24 9.67 -11.73
N LEU A 328 9.70 8.79 -12.58
CA LEU A 328 8.67 7.85 -12.19
C LEU A 328 9.25 6.67 -11.37
N PRO A 329 8.49 6.14 -10.41
CA PRO A 329 8.91 4.98 -9.64
C PRO A 329 8.55 3.71 -10.40
N VAL A 330 9.53 3.21 -11.15
CA VAL A 330 9.54 1.87 -11.74
C VAL A 330 10.08 0.86 -10.73
N GLU A 331 9.79 -0.41 -10.95
CA GLU A 331 10.36 -1.50 -10.17
C GLU A 331 11.80 -1.76 -10.65
N GLN A 332 12.76 -1.69 -9.73
CA GLN A 332 14.18 -1.91 -10.03
C GLN A 332 14.63 -3.18 -9.33
N SER A 333 14.71 -4.30 -10.04
CA SER A 333 15.01 -5.60 -9.39
C SER A 333 16.49 -5.75 -8.99
N ALA A 334 17.40 -5.18 -9.78
CA ALA A 334 18.85 -5.34 -9.64
C ALA A 334 19.49 -4.39 -8.61
N ALA A 335 19.18 -3.10 -8.69
CA ALA A 335 19.67 -2.07 -7.78
C ALA A 335 18.75 -0.86 -7.78
N TYR A 336 18.53 -0.25 -6.61
CA TYR A 336 17.89 1.07 -6.57
C TYR A 336 18.89 2.13 -7.01
N ALA A 337 18.71 2.65 -8.22
CA ALA A 337 19.62 3.59 -8.84
C ALA A 337 18.88 4.87 -9.23
N ALA A 338 19.56 6.01 -9.11
CA ALA A 338 19.02 7.31 -9.49
C ALA A 338 18.71 7.42 -10.98
N ALA A 339 19.40 6.69 -11.86
CA ALA A 339 19.01 6.53 -13.26
C ALA A 339 18.22 5.23 -13.44
N LEU A 340 17.22 5.25 -14.32
CA LEU A 340 16.50 4.06 -14.74
C LEU A 340 17.33 3.28 -15.77
N ALA A 341 17.18 1.97 -15.77
CA ALA A 341 17.85 1.07 -16.70
C ALA A 341 16.83 0.27 -17.53
N ASP A 342 17.27 -0.22 -18.68
CA ASP A 342 16.46 -1.00 -19.63
C ASP A 342 15.66 -2.13 -18.96
N GLY A 343 16.29 -2.83 -18.01
CA GLY A 343 15.68 -3.95 -17.29
C GLY A 343 14.79 -3.57 -16.09
N ASP A 344 14.57 -2.28 -15.83
CA ASP A 344 13.58 -1.83 -14.84
C ASP A 344 12.17 -2.00 -15.40
N GLU A 345 11.17 -2.20 -14.55
CA GLU A 345 9.82 -2.58 -14.97
C GLU A 345 8.75 -1.52 -14.65
N VAL A 346 7.85 -1.28 -15.61
CA VAL A 346 6.66 -0.46 -15.39
C VAL A 346 5.64 -1.25 -14.57
N VAL A 347 5.37 -0.80 -13.35
CA VAL A 347 4.42 -1.42 -12.44
C VAL A 347 3.17 -0.58 -12.26
N CYS A 348 2.11 -1.13 -11.62
CA CYS A 348 0.88 -0.36 -11.37
C CYS A 348 1.17 0.98 -10.68
N VAL A 349 2.05 0.92 -9.68
CA VAL A 349 2.50 2.08 -8.92
C VAL A 349 3.58 2.88 -9.64
N SER A 350 3.78 2.76 -10.96
CA SER A 350 4.53 3.71 -11.81
C SER A 350 3.62 4.82 -12.35
N CYS A 351 2.33 4.52 -12.50
CA CYS A 351 1.30 5.49 -12.88
C CYS A 351 0.43 5.92 -11.69
N HIS A 352 0.28 5.03 -10.69
CA HIS A 352 -0.62 5.22 -9.57
C HIS A 352 0.12 5.51 -8.27
N GLN A 353 -0.38 6.48 -7.50
CA GLN A 353 0.09 6.76 -6.15
C GLN A 353 -0.69 5.91 -5.13
N ALA A 354 -0.01 5.09 -4.33
CA ALA A 354 -0.68 4.33 -3.29
C ALA A 354 -1.28 5.27 -2.22
N HIS A 355 -2.53 4.97 -1.81
CA HIS A 355 -3.38 5.76 -0.90
C HIS A 355 -4.01 7.01 -1.53
N GLY A 356 -3.53 8.21 -1.19
CA GLY A 356 -4.11 9.48 -1.62
C GLY A 356 -3.10 10.41 -2.25
N THR A 357 -3.59 11.30 -3.11
CA THR A 357 -2.83 12.31 -3.86
C THR A 357 -3.68 13.57 -4.04
N SER A 358 -3.01 14.71 -4.14
CA SER A 358 -3.62 16.01 -4.44
C SER A 358 -3.85 16.18 -5.95
N ALA A 359 -3.27 15.28 -6.77
CA ALA A 359 -3.37 15.32 -8.21
C ALA A 359 -4.81 15.14 -8.73
N SER A 360 -5.19 15.99 -9.68
CA SER A 360 -6.54 16.14 -10.21
C SER A 360 -6.56 16.03 -11.74
N VAL A 361 -7.76 15.86 -12.30
CA VAL A 361 -7.99 15.88 -13.76
C VAL A 361 -9.12 16.86 -14.05
N ASN A 362 -8.88 17.83 -14.93
CA ASN A 362 -9.87 18.86 -15.27
C ASN A 362 -11.09 18.32 -16.04
N ASN A 363 -10.95 17.19 -16.74
CA ASN A 363 -12.02 16.51 -17.48
C ASN A 363 -12.05 15.02 -17.11
N PRO A 364 -12.57 14.67 -15.93
CA PRO A 364 -12.63 13.28 -15.52
C PRO A 364 -13.51 12.48 -16.48
N VAL A 365 -13.09 11.25 -16.79
CA VAL A 365 -13.88 10.30 -17.58
C VAL A 365 -14.41 9.24 -16.63
N ASP A 366 -15.73 9.08 -16.58
CA ASP A 366 -16.41 8.05 -15.81
C ASP A 366 -16.04 6.63 -16.30
N PRO A 367 -16.12 5.60 -15.43
CA PRO A 367 -16.61 5.64 -14.03
C PRO A 367 -15.52 5.95 -12.98
N ALA A 368 -14.31 6.30 -13.41
CA ALA A 368 -13.11 6.27 -12.57
C ALA A 368 -12.66 7.66 -12.04
N ALA A 369 -13.55 8.65 -12.09
CA ALA A 369 -13.25 10.05 -11.78
C ALA A 369 -12.61 10.28 -10.39
N SER A 370 -12.92 9.45 -9.38
CA SER A 370 -12.50 9.65 -7.98
C SER A 370 -11.51 8.63 -7.43
N THR A 371 -11.25 7.51 -8.13
CA THR A 371 -10.49 6.35 -7.59
C THR A 371 -9.24 5.99 -8.40
N THR A 372 -8.80 6.86 -9.29
CA THR A 372 -7.67 6.58 -10.21
C THR A 372 -6.28 6.71 -9.59
N LEU A 373 -6.16 7.03 -8.29
CA LEU A 373 -4.87 7.12 -7.61
C LEU A 373 -3.85 7.93 -8.42
N LEU A 374 -4.23 9.12 -8.88
CA LEU A 374 -3.43 9.86 -9.86
C LEU A 374 -2.04 10.20 -9.29
N ARG A 375 -0.96 9.85 -10.00
CA ARG A 375 0.36 10.32 -9.57
C ARG A 375 0.60 11.79 -9.92
N LEU A 376 0.22 12.20 -11.13
CA LEU A 376 0.42 13.55 -11.65
C LEU A 376 -0.89 14.11 -12.19
N ASP A 377 -1.02 15.44 -12.09
CA ASP A 377 -2.15 16.18 -12.63
C ASP A 377 -2.39 15.86 -14.10
N ASN A 378 -3.66 15.82 -14.49
CA ASN A 378 -4.11 15.61 -15.87
C ASN A 378 -3.49 14.36 -16.53
N ARG A 379 -3.11 13.36 -15.71
CA ARG A 379 -2.40 12.15 -16.14
C ARG A 379 -1.06 12.47 -16.81
N GLY A 380 -0.33 13.45 -16.25
CA GLY A 380 0.99 13.89 -16.73
C GLY A 380 1.98 12.75 -16.93
N VAL A 381 1.85 11.67 -16.14
CA VAL A 381 2.65 10.44 -16.27
C VAL A 381 2.65 9.85 -17.68
N CYS A 382 1.58 10.05 -18.45
CA CYS A 382 1.52 9.60 -19.83
C CYS A 382 2.52 10.35 -20.73
N GLN A 383 2.76 11.64 -20.46
CA GLN A 383 3.68 12.47 -21.24
C GLN A 383 5.14 12.08 -20.98
N ASP A 384 5.45 11.59 -19.78
CA ASP A 384 6.79 11.11 -19.43
C ASP A 384 7.19 9.87 -20.27
N CYS A 385 6.24 9.10 -20.78
CA CYS A 385 6.50 7.96 -21.67
C CYS A 385 6.19 8.26 -23.15
N HIS A 386 5.19 9.10 -23.43
CA HIS A 386 4.67 9.35 -24.78
C HIS A 386 4.88 10.80 -25.22
N GLN A 387 6.12 11.24 -25.23
CA GLN A 387 6.47 12.48 -25.89
C GLN A 387 6.17 12.39 -27.40
N ARG A 388 5.73 13.51 -27.97
CA ARG A 388 5.42 13.63 -29.39
C ARG A 388 6.56 14.22 -30.19
#